data_AF-A0A2K6D3E9-F1
#
_entry.id   AF-A0A2K6D3E9-F1
#
_cell.length_a   1.000
_cell.length_b   1.000
_cell.length_c   1.000
_cell.angle_alpha   90.00
_cell.angle_beta   90.00
_cell.angle_gamma   90.00
#
_symmetry.space_group_name_H-M   'P 1'
#
loop_
_entity.id
_entity.type
_entity.pdbx_description
1 polymer ?
#
loop_
_entity_poly.entity_id
_entity_poly.type
_entity_poly.pdbx_seq_one_letter_code
_entity_poly.pdbx_strand_id
1 'polypeptide(L)'
;MYRDRSTGEAIRYQNEMASIANIVKSSLGPVGLDKMLVDDIGDVTITNDGATILKLLEVEHPAAKVLCELADLQDKEVGDGTTWSALYMIHFV
;
A
#
# COMPACT_ATOMS: atom_id res chain seq x y z
N MET A 1 18.55 -31.70 6.72
CA MET A 1 17.69 -30.56 7.10
C MET A 1 17.74 -29.53 5.99
N TYR A 2 16.75 -29.53 5.10
CA TYR A 2 16.63 -28.52 4.05
C TYR A 2 16.03 -27.28 4.74
N ARG A 3 16.88 -26.31 5.06
CA ARG A 3 16.44 -25.05 5.69
C ARG A 3 15.67 -24.31 4.59
N ASP A 4 14.37 -24.26 4.75
CA ASP A 4 13.45 -23.68 3.79
C ASP A 4 13.78 -22.18 3.60
N ARG A 5 14.56 -21.87 2.57
CA ARG A 5 14.92 -20.50 2.22
C ARG A 5 13.70 -19.68 1.77
N SER A 6 12.59 -20.34 1.39
CA SER A 6 11.36 -19.65 1.00
C SER A 6 10.65 -19.00 2.19
N THR A 7 10.87 -19.51 3.41
CA THR A 7 10.29 -18.90 4.64
C THR A 7 10.82 -17.50 4.92
N GLY A 8 12.10 -17.23 4.62
CA GLY A 8 12.71 -15.92 4.89
C GLY A 8 12.21 -14.83 3.94
N GLU A 9 12.09 -15.13 2.65
CA GLU A 9 11.52 -14.21 1.66
C GLU A 9 10.03 -13.99 1.89
N ALA A 10 9.27 -15.05 2.21
CA ALA A 10 7.85 -14.92 2.53
C ALA A 10 7.60 -14.04 3.76
N ILE A 11 8.42 -14.15 4.82
CA ILE A 11 8.30 -13.30 6.01
C ILE A 11 8.64 -11.84 5.69
N ARG A 12 9.67 -11.59 4.87
CA ARG A 12 10.00 -10.21 4.43
C ARG A 12 8.86 -9.61 3.62
N TYR A 13 8.31 -10.38 2.69
CA TYR A 13 7.14 -10.01 1.91
C TYR A 13 5.94 -9.63 2.81
N GLN A 14 5.58 -10.49 3.76
CA GLN A 14 4.47 -10.21 4.69
C GLN A 14 4.71 -8.95 5.53
N ASN A 15 5.96 -8.72 5.96
CA ASN A 15 6.30 -7.53 6.74
C ASN A 15 6.20 -6.24 5.90
N GLU A 16 6.65 -6.27 4.64
CA GLU A 16 6.56 -5.14 3.70
C GLU A 16 5.10 -4.82 3.36
N MET A 17 4.28 -5.84 3.07
CA MET A 17 2.84 -5.63 2.83
C MET A 17 2.14 -5.07 4.06
N ALA A 18 2.44 -5.63 5.24
CA ALA A 18 1.85 -5.16 6.50
C ALA A 18 2.24 -3.71 6.81
N SER A 19 3.46 -3.26 6.48
CA SER A 19 3.85 -1.86 6.68
C SER A 19 3.06 -0.93 5.78
N ILE A 20 2.88 -1.29 4.50
CA ILE A 20 2.09 -0.52 3.53
C ILE A 20 0.63 -0.42 3.98
N ALA A 21 0.02 -1.53 4.42
CA ALA A 21 -1.34 -1.53 4.95
C ALA A 21 -1.49 -0.58 6.14
N ASN A 22 -0.53 -0.57 7.07
CA ASN A 22 -0.59 0.30 8.24
C ASN A 22 -0.53 1.78 7.88
N ILE A 23 0.26 2.15 6.86
CA ILE A 23 0.35 3.53 6.37
C ILE A 23 -1.02 3.99 5.86
N VAL A 24 -1.62 3.20 4.94
CA VAL A 24 -2.88 3.53 4.27
C VAL A 24 -4.08 3.44 5.24
N LYS A 25 -4.07 2.50 6.18
CA LYS A 25 -5.16 2.29 7.15
C LYS A 25 -5.44 3.51 8.03
N SER A 26 -4.40 4.27 8.38
CA SER A 26 -4.56 5.48 9.20
C SER A 26 -5.17 6.66 8.43
N SER A 27 -5.29 6.54 7.10
CA SER A 27 -5.96 7.48 6.20
C SER A 27 -7.37 6.99 5.82
N LEU A 28 -7.95 6.06 6.60
CA LEU A 28 -9.30 5.56 6.35
C LEU A 28 -10.33 6.27 7.25
N GLY A 29 -11.42 6.73 6.64
CA GLY A 29 -12.65 7.17 7.32
C GLY A 29 -12.79 8.69 7.44
N PRO A 30 -13.92 9.17 8.03
CA PRO A 30 -14.24 10.60 8.12
C PRO A 30 -13.27 11.41 9.02
N VAL A 31 -12.39 10.72 9.74
CA VAL A 31 -11.30 11.26 10.56
C VAL A 31 -9.93 10.67 10.15
N GLY A 32 -9.81 10.24 8.89
CA GLY A 32 -8.54 9.76 8.34
C GLY A 32 -7.45 10.82 8.45
N LEU A 33 -6.22 10.38 8.72
CA LEU A 33 -5.07 11.28 8.82
C LEU A 33 -4.46 11.52 7.45
N ASP A 34 -4.24 12.80 7.13
CA ASP A 34 -3.50 13.18 5.93
C ASP A 34 -2.04 12.74 6.03
N LYS A 35 -1.49 12.35 4.89
CA LYS A 35 -0.09 11.98 4.73
C LYS A 35 0.61 13.07 3.96
N MET A 36 1.70 13.55 4.54
CA MET A 36 2.67 14.38 3.84
C MET A 36 3.72 13.46 3.23
N LEU A 37 3.70 13.37 1.91
CA LEU A 37 4.63 12.60 1.10
C LEU A 37 5.60 13.59 0.45
N VAL A 38 6.88 13.28 0.53
CA VAL A 38 7.96 14.10 -0.02
C VAL A 38 8.74 13.23 -0.98
N ASP A 39 8.84 13.65 -2.24
CA ASP A 39 9.62 12.94 -3.25
C ASP A 39 11.12 13.27 -3.16
N ASP A 40 11.93 12.59 -3.97
CA ASP A 40 13.39 12.78 -4.02
C ASP A 40 13.83 14.18 -4.51
N ILE A 41 12.93 14.90 -5.18
CA ILE A 41 13.16 16.24 -5.73
C ILE A 41 12.72 17.31 -4.71
N GLY A 42 12.01 16.90 -3.65
CA GLY A 42 11.50 17.75 -2.57
C GLY A 42 10.08 18.26 -2.80
N ASP A 43 9.35 17.74 -3.79
CA ASP A 43 7.93 18.06 -4.00
C ASP A 43 7.08 17.43 -2.89
N VAL A 44 6.13 18.20 -2.37
CA VAL A 44 5.33 17.83 -1.21
C VAL A 44 3.89 17.61 -1.62
N THR A 45 3.44 16.36 -1.51
CA THR A 45 2.04 16.00 -1.70
C THR A 45 1.40 15.70 -0.35
N ILE A 46 0.35 16.42 0.01
CA ILE A 46 -0.48 16.14 1.18
C ILE A 46 -1.77 15.47 0.72
N THR A 47 -2.01 14.23 1.13
CA THR A 47 -3.21 13.50 0.71
C THR A 47 -3.65 12.46 1.73
N ASN A 48 -4.96 12.21 1.77
CA ASN A 48 -5.62 11.15 2.52
C ASN A 48 -6.02 9.97 1.62
N ASP A 49 -5.92 10.16 0.30
CA ASP A 49 -6.34 9.14 -0.64
C ASP A 49 -5.33 7.99 -0.70
N GLY A 50 -5.80 6.78 -0.37
CA GLY A 50 -5.00 5.57 -0.37
C GLY A 50 -4.39 5.25 -1.73
N ALA A 51 -5.07 5.53 -2.84
CA ALA A 51 -4.50 5.31 -4.18
C ALA A 51 -3.33 6.26 -4.45
N THR A 52 -3.50 7.54 -4.16
CA THR A 52 -2.43 8.54 -4.31
C THR A 52 -1.24 8.21 -3.42
N ILE A 53 -1.49 7.78 -2.17
CA ILE A 53 -0.43 7.33 -1.25
C ILE A 53 0.34 6.15 -1.84
N LEU A 54 -0.35 5.13 -2.36
CA LEU A 54 0.28 3.95 -2.95
C LEU A 54 1.04 4.24 -4.25
N LYS A 55 0.57 5.19 -5.06
CA LYS A 55 1.26 5.62 -6.30
C LYS A 55 2.56 6.35 -6.02
N LEU A 56 2.61 7.13 -4.95
CA LEU A 56 3.78 7.90 -4.53
C LEU A 56 4.75 7.11 -3.65
N LEU A 57 4.29 6.00 -3.07
CA LEU A 57 5.17 5.03 -2.42
C LEU A 57 6.01 4.31 -3.47
N GLU A 58 7.31 4.56 -3.47
CA GLU A 58 8.25 3.79 -4.28
C GLU A 58 8.39 2.38 -3.71
N VAL A 59 7.54 1.46 -4.17
CA VAL A 59 7.63 0.06 -3.75
C VAL A 59 8.49 -0.75 -4.71
N GLU A 60 9.62 -1.25 -4.22
CA GLU A 60 10.54 -2.08 -5.01
C GLU A 60 9.97 -3.48 -5.29
N HIS A 61 9.17 -4.02 -4.36
CA HIS A 61 8.73 -5.41 -4.41
C HIS A 61 7.66 -5.65 -5.50
N PRO A 62 7.85 -6.61 -6.43
CA PRO A 62 6.92 -6.86 -7.54
C PRO A 62 5.48 -7.12 -7.11
N ALA A 63 5.27 -7.90 -6.06
CA ALA A 63 3.93 -8.16 -5.53
C ALA A 63 3.25 -6.92 -4.93
N ALA A 64 4.02 -5.96 -4.40
CA ALA A 64 3.46 -4.70 -3.94
C ALA A 64 3.01 -3.82 -5.11
N LYS A 65 3.77 -3.86 -6.23
CA LYS A 65 3.36 -3.17 -7.46
C LYS A 65 2.04 -3.70 -7.98
N VAL A 66 1.85 -5.02 -7.97
CA VAL A 66 0.56 -5.64 -8.32
C VAL A 66 -0.57 -5.14 -7.41
N LEU A 67 -0.32 -5.00 -6.11
CA LEU A 67 -1.33 -4.43 -5.19
C LEU A 67 -1.62 -2.96 -5.48
N CYS A 68 -0.61 -2.16 -5.84
CA CYS A 68 -0.80 -0.77 -6.23
C CYS A 68 -1.62 -0.65 -7.53
N GLU A 69 -1.35 -1.51 -8.52
CA GLU A 69 -2.12 -1.60 -9.76
C GLU A 69 -3.57 -2.00 -9.50
N LEU A 70 -3.80 -2.99 -8.64
CA LEU A 70 -5.16 -3.41 -8.25
C LEU A 70 -5.90 -2.29 -7.52
N ALA A 71 -5.23 -1.55 -6.63
CA ALA A 71 -5.82 -0.38 -5.96
C ALA A 71 -6.18 0.73 -6.96
N ASP A 72 -5.32 1.03 -7.93
CA ASP A 72 -5.59 2.03 -8.99
C ASP A 72 -6.73 1.60 -9.92
N LEU A 73 -6.80 0.33 -10.29
CA LEU A 73 -7.91 -0.20 -11.08
C LEU A 73 -9.24 -0.08 -10.34
N GLN A 74 -9.24 -0.37 -9.03
CA GLN A 74 -10.44 -0.28 -8.21
C GLN A 74 -10.88 1.18 -8.00
N ASP A 75 -9.93 2.10 -7.85
CA ASP A 75 -10.17 3.54 -7.79
C ASP A 75 -10.93 4.04 -9.01
N LYS A 76 -10.46 3.64 -10.20
CA LYS A 76 -11.06 4.01 -11.49
C LYS A 76 -12.47 3.47 -11.69
N GLU A 77 -12.78 2.30 -11.14
CA GLU A 77 -14.08 1.65 -11.32
C GLU A 77 -15.14 2.10 -10.30
N VAL A 78 -14.76 2.42 -9.05
CA VAL A 78 -15.72 2.64 -7.95
C VAL A 78 -15.52 3.97 -7.21
N GLY A 79 -14.34 4.57 -7.22
CA GLY A 79 -14.04 5.91 -6.70
C GLY A 79 -14.11 6.13 -5.16
N ASP A 80 -14.90 5.36 -4.41
CA ASP A 80 -15.10 5.53 -2.94
C ASP A 80 -14.75 4.26 -2.13
N GLY A 81 -13.90 3.39 -2.66
CA GLY A 81 -13.57 2.09 -2.04
C GLY A 81 -12.07 1.78 -1.94
N THR A 82 -11.23 2.73 -2.34
CA THR A 82 -9.82 2.51 -2.68
C THR A 82 -8.97 2.14 -1.46
N THR A 83 -9.22 2.81 -0.34
CA THR A 83 -8.52 2.55 0.94
C THR A 83 -8.99 1.25 1.61
N TRP A 84 -10.28 0.89 1.49
CA TRP A 84 -10.81 -0.37 2.03
C TRP A 84 -10.33 -1.59 1.24
N SER A 85 -10.34 -1.48 -0.09
CA SER A 85 -9.91 -2.55 -0.99
C SER A 85 -8.41 -2.83 -0.90
N ALA A 86 -7.57 -1.81 -0.78
CA ALA A 86 -6.13 -1.97 -0.50
C ALA A 86 -5.88 -2.73 0.82
N LEU A 87 -6.63 -2.39 1.88
CA LEU A 87 -6.51 -3.07 3.17
C LEU A 87 -7.04 -4.50 3.13
N TYR A 88 -8.14 -4.75 2.41
CA TYR A 88 -8.68 -6.10 2.21
C TYR A 88 -7.72 -6.97 1.42
N MET A 89 -7.13 -6.46 0.33
CA MET A 89 -6.17 -7.23 -0.45
C MET A 89 -4.95 -7.60 0.38
N ILE A 90 -4.39 -6.68 1.17
CA ILE A 90 -3.26 -6.97 2.06
C ILE A 90 -3.62 -7.97 3.16
N HIS A 91 -4.89 -8.09 3.57
CA HIS A 91 -5.32 -9.13 4.51
C HIS A 91 -5.38 -10.53 3.89
N PHE A 92 -5.51 -10.63 2.56
CA PHE A 92 -5.65 -11.90 1.85
C PHE A 92 -4.34 -12.42 1.22
N VAL A 93 -3.21 -11.71 1.35
CA VAL A 93 -1.85 -12.14 0.95
C VAL A 93 -0.93 -12.31 2.15
#